data_AF-A0A7S1R808-F1
#
_entry.id   AF-A0A7S1R808-F1
#
_cell.length_a   1.000
_cell.length_b   1.000
_cell.length_c   1.000
_cell.angle_alpha   90.00
_cell.angle_beta   90.00
_cell.angle_gamma   90.00
#
_symmetry.space_group_name_H-M   'P 1'
#
loop_
_entity.id
_entity.type
_entity.pdbx_description
1 polymer ?
#
loop_
_entity_poly.entity_id
_entity_poly.type
_entity_poly.pdbx_seq_one_letter_code
_entity_poly.pdbx_strand_id
1 'polypeptide(L)'
;AEAAREAGVGFKVFFLHRSLEDCLASGCLHRDIESCNLQAETLENNGEILASQLKGLQPDDISCLRYGDPQDTDEAVRGALGDLVFPEGLAETVWEGSQDKDERDTVRGWSGLADRMREAQGALDQICRGSSRATL
;
A
#
# COMPACT_ATOMS: atom_id res chain seq x y z
N ALA A 1 -17.56 -4.34 -3.55
CA ALA A 1 -17.58 -4.73 -4.97
C ALA A 1 -18.98 -5.17 -5.43
N GLU A 2 -19.58 -6.20 -4.84
CA GLU A 2 -20.86 -6.76 -5.31
C GLU A 2 -22.02 -5.76 -5.30
N ALA A 3 -22.28 -5.10 -4.16
CA ALA A 3 -23.32 -4.07 -4.08
C ALA A 3 -23.13 -2.90 -5.08
N ALA A 4 -21.88 -2.54 -5.39
CA ALA A 4 -21.59 -1.50 -6.38
C ALA A 4 -21.94 -1.95 -7.80
N ARG A 5 -21.61 -3.21 -8.14
CA ARG A 5 -22.01 -3.82 -9.42
C ARG A 5 -23.52 -3.92 -9.55
N GLU A 6 -24.22 -4.32 -8.50
CA GLU A 6 -25.69 -4.40 -8.48
C GLU A 6 -26.35 -3.03 -8.64
N ALA A 7 -25.76 -1.98 -8.08
CA ALA A 7 -26.22 -0.60 -8.23
C ALA A 7 -25.81 0.05 -9.56
N GLY A 8 -25.04 -0.63 -10.41
CA GLY A 8 -24.54 -0.09 -11.68
C GLY A 8 -23.53 1.06 -11.50
N VAL A 9 -22.86 1.15 -10.35
CA VAL A 9 -21.84 2.17 -10.08
C VAL A 9 -20.43 1.60 -10.26
N GLY A 10 -19.52 2.42 -10.77
CA GLY A 10 -18.10 2.07 -10.87
C GLY A 10 -17.51 1.86 -9.48
N PHE A 11 -16.82 0.74 -9.27
CA PHE A 11 -16.09 0.44 -8.05
C PHE A 11 -14.60 0.41 -8.36
N LYS A 12 -13.82 1.20 -7.64
CA LYS A 12 -12.36 1.22 -7.73
C LYS A 12 -11.76 1.19 -6.33
N VAL A 13 -10.63 0.50 -6.19
CA VAL A 13 -9.84 0.40 -4.97
C VAL A 13 -8.45 0.93 -5.26
N PHE A 14 -8.07 1.99 -4.55
CA PHE A 14 -6.68 2.44 -4.51
C PHE A 14 -5.94 1.65 -3.44
N PHE A 15 -4.98 0.84 -3.87
CA PHE A 15 -4.12 0.11 -2.95
C PHE A 15 -2.78 0.84 -2.82
N LEU A 16 -2.61 1.53 -1.69
CA LEU A 16 -1.33 2.16 -1.34
C LEU A 16 -0.34 1.09 -0.89
N HIS A 17 0.55 0.71 -1.81
CA HIS A 17 1.57 -0.29 -1.59
C HIS A 17 2.83 0.33 -0.98
N ARG A 18 3.09 -0.07 0.26
CA ARG A 18 4.34 0.16 1.00
C ARG A 18 4.84 -1.20 1.46
N SER A 19 6.16 -1.43 1.42
CA SER A 19 6.69 -2.71 1.88
C SER A 19 6.34 -2.93 3.35
N LEU A 20 6.02 -4.17 3.74
CA LEU A 20 5.72 -4.53 5.12
C LEU A 20 6.92 -4.25 6.04
N GLU A 21 8.15 -4.34 5.52
CA GLU A 21 9.35 -3.95 6.25
C GLU A 21 9.39 -2.44 6.54
N ASP A 22 9.03 -1.59 5.59
CA ASP A 22 8.93 -0.15 5.81
C ASP A 22 7.76 0.21 6.74
N CYS A 23 6.65 -0.52 6.64
CA CYS A 23 5.52 -0.40 7.57
C CYS A 23 5.93 -0.77 8.99
N LEU A 24 6.73 -1.84 9.14
CA LEU A 24 7.28 -2.26 10.43
C LEU A 24 8.17 -1.18 11.03
N ALA A 25 9.10 -0.64 10.26
CA ALA A 25 10.01 0.41 10.72
C ALA A 25 9.23 1.67 11.12
N SER A 26 8.29 2.08 10.28
CA SER A 26 7.42 3.24 10.56
C SER A 26 6.58 3.05 11.83
N GLY A 27 6.04 1.86 12.06
CA GLY A 27 5.20 1.57 13.22
C GLY A 27 5.98 1.46 14.53
N CYS A 28 7.02 0.64 14.57
CA CYS A 28 7.71 0.31 15.82
C CYS A 28 8.93 1.20 16.14
N LEU A 29 9.60 1.78 15.13
CA LEU A 29 10.79 2.63 15.37
C LEU A 29 10.43 4.10 15.43
N HIS A 30 9.62 4.57 14.49
CA HIS A 30 9.37 6.01 14.35
C HIS A 30 8.13 6.50 15.11
N ARG A 31 7.17 5.61 15.37
CA ARG A 31 5.88 5.96 15.97
C ARG A 31 5.58 5.29 17.30
N ASP A 32 6.41 4.32 17.70
CA ASP A 32 6.28 3.56 18.96
C ASP A 32 4.84 3.05 19.20
N ILE A 33 4.19 2.50 18.16
CA ILE A 33 2.81 2.00 18.25
C ILE A 33 2.75 0.73 19.11
N GLU A 34 3.65 -0.21 18.82
CA GLU A 34 3.84 -1.45 19.56
C GLU A 34 5.27 -1.97 19.33
N SER A 35 5.69 -3.00 20.10
CA SER A 35 7.00 -3.59 19.92
C SER A 35 7.19 -4.17 18.50
N CYS A 36 8.39 -4.11 17.93
CA CYS A 36 8.62 -4.63 16.58
C CYS A 36 8.24 -6.11 16.39
N ASN A 37 8.31 -6.93 17.45
CA ASN A 37 7.86 -8.33 17.37
C ASN A 37 6.35 -8.45 17.16
N LEU A 38 5.57 -7.72 17.96
CA LEU A 38 4.11 -7.70 17.84
C LEU A 38 3.70 -7.01 16.54
N GLN A 39 4.35 -5.91 16.17
CA GLN A 39 4.09 -5.20 14.92
C GLN A 39 4.31 -6.10 13.69
N ALA A 40 5.38 -6.90 13.69
CA ALA A 40 5.65 -7.85 12.61
C ALA A 40 4.56 -8.94 12.51
N GLU A 41 4.10 -9.48 13.64
CA GLU A 41 2.98 -10.44 13.69
C GLU A 41 1.67 -9.82 13.20
N THR A 42 1.38 -8.58 13.61
CA THR A 42 0.22 -7.82 13.17
C THR A 42 0.27 -7.59 11.65
N LEU A 43 1.43 -7.19 11.11
CA LEU A 43 1.62 -6.93 9.68
C LEU A 43 1.58 -8.20 8.83
N GLU A 44 2.12 -9.31 9.32
CA GLU A 44 2.03 -10.64 8.72
C GLU A 44 0.54 -11.03 8.53
N ASN A 45 -0.22 -11.08 9.62
CA ASN A 45 -1.64 -11.45 9.59
C ASN A 45 -2.49 -10.48 8.75
N ASN A 46 -2.30 -9.17 8.93
CA ASN A 46 -3.07 -8.17 8.19
C ASN A 46 -2.71 -8.17 6.70
N GLY A 47 -1.43 -8.41 6.36
CA GLY A 47 -0.97 -8.52 4.99
C GLY A 47 -1.61 -9.70 4.26
N GLU A 48 -1.71 -10.86 4.91
CA GLU A 48 -2.40 -12.03 4.36
C GLU A 48 -3.90 -11.79 4.14
N ILE A 49 -4.57 -11.20 5.15
CA ILE A 49 -6.00 -10.86 5.05
C ILE A 49 -6.22 -9.87 3.91
N LEU A 50 -5.41 -8.82 3.83
CA LEU A 50 -5.50 -7.82 2.76
C LEU A 50 -5.27 -8.44 1.39
N ALA A 51 -4.24 -9.29 1.25
CA ALA A 51 -3.97 -9.99 0.00
C ALA A 51 -5.15 -10.88 -0.42
N SER A 52 -5.78 -11.58 0.53
CA SER A 52 -6.99 -12.39 0.28
C SER A 52 -8.17 -11.53 -0.18
N GLN A 53 -8.42 -10.41 0.48
CA GLN A 53 -9.48 -9.47 0.11
C GLN A 53 -9.28 -8.88 -1.29
N LEU A 54 -8.06 -8.46 -1.60
CA LEU A 54 -7.72 -7.90 -2.91
C LEU A 54 -7.79 -8.96 -4.03
N LYS A 55 -7.36 -10.20 -3.77
CA LYS A 55 -7.51 -11.32 -4.74
C LYS A 55 -8.98 -11.62 -5.08
N GLY A 56 -9.91 -11.26 -4.20
CA GLY A 56 -11.36 -11.38 -4.46
C GLY A 56 -11.93 -10.32 -5.42
N LEU A 57 -11.14 -9.34 -5.83
CA LEU A 57 -11.54 -8.28 -6.76
C LEU A 57 -11.09 -8.59 -8.19
N GLN A 58 -11.70 -7.92 -9.17
CA GLN A 58 -11.16 -7.95 -10.53
C GLN A 58 -9.86 -7.13 -10.58
N PRO A 59 -8.82 -7.56 -11.31
CA PRO A 59 -7.57 -6.80 -11.42
C PRO A 59 -7.78 -5.35 -11.86
N ASP A 60 -8.78 -5.11 -12.73
CA ASP A 60 -9.12 -3.77 -13.21
C ASP A 60 -9.84 -2.88 -12.20
N ASP A 61 -10.35 -3.46 -11.12
CA ASP A 61 -10.94 -2.69 -10.01
C ASP A 61 -9.87 -2.17 -9.05
N ILE A 62 -8.61 -2.61 -9.19
CA ILE A 62 -7.50 -2.24 -8.31
C ILE A 62 -6.57 -1.28 -9.05
N SER A 63 -6.22 -0.18 -8.41
CA SER A 63 -5.13 0.69 -8.84
C SER A 63 -4.08 0.73 -7.75
N CYS A 64 -2.89 0.20 -8.06
CA CYS A 64 -1.79 0.21 -7.11
C CYS A 64 -1.08 1.57 -7.12
N LEU A 65 -0.81 2.10 -5.93
CA LEU A 65 -0.11 3.34 -5.68
C LEU A 65 1.15 3.05 -4.88
N ARG A 66 2.34 3.36 -5.39
CA ARG A 66 3.55 3.17 -4.59
C ARG A 66 3.70 4.29 -3.58
N TYR A 67 3.85 3.91 -2.31
CA TYR A 67 4.15 4.89 -1.27
C TYR A 67 5.49 5.57 -1.54
N GLY A 68 5.52 6.89 -1.40
CA GLY A 68 6.72 7.69 -1.68
C GLY A 68 6.89 8.08 -3.14
N ASP A 69 5.95 7.72 -4.01
CA ASP A 69 5.93 8.11 -5.42
C ASP A 69 4.71 9.02 -5.70
N PRO A 70 4.91 10.36 -5.66
CA PRO A 70 3.85 11.31 -5.97
C PRO A 70 3.32 11.17 -7.38
N GLN A 71 4.14 10.73 -8.35
CA GLN A 71 3.73 10.59 -9.75
C GLN A 71 2.76 9.43 -9.91
N ASP A 72 3.07 8.27 -9.31
CA ASP A 72 2.14 7.12 -9.28
C ASP A 72 0.79 7.53 -8.63
N THR A 73 0.83 8.36 -7.58
CA THR A 73 -0.36 8.88 -6.91
C THR A 73 -1.17 9.79 -7.82
N ASP A 74 -0.51 10.75 -8.48
CA ASP A 74 -1.12 11.70 -9.40
C ASP A 74 -1.79 10.97 -10.58
N GLU A 75 -1.09 10.00 -11.18
CA GLU A 75 -1.61 9.21 -12.30
C GLU A 75 -2.84 8.39 -11.91
N ALA A 76 -2.80 7.66 -10.79
CA ALA A 76 -3.91 6.77 -10.49
C ALA A 76 -5.16 7.52 -9.98
N VAL A 77 -4.97 8.54 -9.13
CA VAL A 77 -6.12 9.30 -8.61
C VAL A 77 -6.79 10.09 -9.74
N ARG A 78 -6.01 10.72 -10.61
CA ARG A 78 -6.52 11.41 -11.81
C ARG A 78 -7.16 10.43 -12.79
N GLY A 79 -6.54 9.28 -13.02
CA GLY A 79 -7.11 8.23 -13.86
C GLY A 79 -8.47 7.74 -13.37
N ALA A 80 -8.75 7.81 -12.07
CA ALA A 80 -10.00 7.32 -11.49
C ALA A 80 -11.05 8.42 -11.21
N LEU A 81 -10.64 9.66 -10.91
CA LEU A 81 -11.54 10.77 -10.57
C LEU A 81 -11.68 11.82 -11.68
N GLY A 82 -10.76 11.82 -12.65
CA GLY A 82 -10.67 12.80 -13.73
C GLY A 82 -10.00 14.12 -13.31
N ASP A 83 -9.50 14.84 -14.33
CA ASP A 83 -8.71 16.08 -14.17
C ASP A 83 -9.46 17.22 -13.46
N LEU A 84 -10.80 17.22 -13.51
CA LEU A 84 -11.63 18.24 -12.87
C LEU A 84 -11.61 18.14 -11.33
N VAL A 85 -11.39 16.93 -10.80
CA VAL A 85 -11.41 16.65 -9.36
C VAL A 85 -10.00 16.62 -8.79
N PHE A 86 -9.03 16.14 -9.58
CA PHE A 86 -7.64 16.02 -9.17
C PHE A 86 -6.70 16.63 -10.23
N PRO A 87 -6.33 17.92 -10.08
CA PRO A 87 -5.44 18.60 -11.01
C PRO A 87 -4.05 17.98 -11.05
N GLU A 88 -3.40 18.08 -12.21
CA GLU A 88 -2.01 17.66 -12.41
C GLU A 88 -1.06 18.37 -11.42
N GLY A 89 -0.15 17.61 -10.82
CA GLY A 89 0.85 18.08 -9.88
C GLY A 89 0.34 18.28 -8.45
N LEU A 90 -0.91 17.91 -8.14
CA LEU A 90 -1.46 18.09 -6.81
C LEU A 90 -0.72 17.20 -5.79
N ALA A 91 -0.46 15.92 -6.11
CA ALA A 91 0.26 15.02 -5.22
C ALA A 91 1.70 15.51 -4.97
N GLU A 92 2.39 15.99 -6.01
CA GLU A 92 3.74 16.57 -5.86
C GLU A 92 3.73 17.82 -4.98
N THR A 93 2.68 18.65 -5.07
CA THR A 93 2.55 19.89 -4.28
C THR A 93 2.32 19.62 -2.80
N VAL A 94 1.58 18.57 -2.47
CA VAL A 94 1.27 18.22 -1.06
C VAL A 94 2.27 17.23 -0.45
N TRP A 95 3.14 16.63 -1.27
CA TRP A 95 4.11 15.66 -0.79
C TRP A 95 5.27 16.34 -0.06
N GLU A 96 5.23 16.27 1.27
CA GLU A 96 6.38 16.58 2.11
C GLU A 96 7.14 15.26 2.35
N GLY A 97 8.24 15.05 1.62
CA GLY A 97 9.05 13.85 1.76
C GLY A 97 9.50 13.66 3.21
N SER A 98 9.25 12.48 3.78
CA SER A 98 9.74 12.15 5.13
C SER A 98 11.22 11.80 5.08
N GLN A 99 12.00 12.39 5.99
CA GLN A 99 13.41 12.03 6.23
C GLN A 99 13.53 11.17 7.48
N ASP A 100 12.73 10.10 7.57
CA ASP A 100 12.89 9.15 8.66
C ASP A 100 14.29 8.53 8.57
N LYS A 101 15.04 8.58 9.67
CA LYS A 101 16.37 7.98 9.72
C LYS A 101 16.22 6.47 9.69
N ASP A 102 17.02 5.80 8.87
CA ASP A 102 17.04 4.34 8.86
C ASP A 102 17.65 3.82 10.17
N GLU A 103 16.80 3.29 11.04
CA GLU A 103 17.16 2.78 12.37
C GLU A 103 17.02 1.25 12.46
N ARG A 104 16.82 0.57 11.33
CA ARG A 104 16.60 -0.90 11.29
C ARG A 104 17.75 -1.69 11.93
N ASP A 105 18.98 -1.22 11.75
CA ASP A 105 20.19 -1.82 12.32
C ASP A 105 20.24 -1.77 13.86
N THR A 106 19.43 -0.91 14.49
CA THR A 106 19.37 -0.80 15.96
C THR A 106 18.55 -1.93 16.60
N VAL A 107 17.74 -2.65 15.80
CA VAL A 107 16.90 -3.75 16.27
C VAL A 107 17.60 -5.08 16.08
N ARG A 108 17.93 -5.73 17.19
CA ARG A 108 18.46 -7.10 17.14
C ARG A 108 17.44 -8.04 16.50
N GLY A 109 17.86 -8.75 15.46
CA GLY A 109 17.03 -9.75 14.79
C GLY A 109 16.05 -9.17 13.77
N TRP A 110 16.27 -7.93 13.31
CA TRP A 110 15.44 -7.27 12.30
C TRP A 110 15.16 -8.14 11.06
N SER A 111 16.20 -8.78 10.50
CA SER A 111 16.04 -9.68 9.34
C SER A 111 15.07 -10.82 9.62
N GLY A 112 15.05 -11.36 10.84
CA GLY A 112 14.09 -12.39 11.24
C GLY A 112 12.66 -11.88 11.28
N LEU A 113 12.44 -10.61 11.64
CA LEU A 113 11.11 -9.98 11.59
C LEU A 113 10.65 -9.74 10.15
N ALA A 114 11.54 -9.22 9.30
CA ALA A 114 11.26 -9.04 7.87
C ALA A 114 10.94 -10.38 7.19
N ASP A 115 11.69 -11.44 7.52
CA ASP A 115 11.52 -12.77 6.95
C ASP A 115 10.15 -13.39 7.24
N ARG A 116 9.56 -13.13 8.41
CA ARG A 116 8.21 -13.60 8.76
C ARG A 116 7.14 -13.03 7.82
N MET A 117 7.27 -11.76 7.47
CA MET A 117 6.30 -11.07 6.61
C MET A 117 6.49 -11.35 5.11
N ARG A 118 7.51 -12.13 4.73
CA ARG A 118 7.93 -12.31 3.33
C ARG A 118 6.83 -12.90 2.44
N GLU A 119 6.07 -13.86 2.95
CA GLU A 119 4.99 -14.49 2.18
C GLU A 119 3.86 -13.48 1.90
N ALA A 120 3.39 -12.78 2.93
CA ALA A 120 2.39 -11.73 2.81
C ALA A 120 2.86 -10.61 1.87
N GLN A 121 4.11 -10.16 2.00
CA GLN A 121 4.72 -9.17 1.10
C GLN A 121 4.68 -9.64 -0.35
N GLY A 122 5.13 -10.87 -0.62
CA GLY A 122 5.16 -11.41 -1.98
C GLY A 122 3.77 -11.50 -2.61
N ALA A 123 2.74 -11.80 -1.82
CA ALA A 123 1.35 -11.80 -2.28
C ALA A 123 0.86 -10.38 -2.65
N LEU A 124 1.15 -9.38 -1.81
CA LEU A 124 0.80 -7.98 -2.07
C LEU A 124 1.54 -7.42 -3.29
N ASP A 125 2.84 -7.74 -3.44
CA ASP A 125 3.65 -7.38 -4.61
C ASP A 125 3.09 -7.95 -5.91
N GLN A 126 2.60 -9.19 -5.86
CA GLN A 126 2.02 -9.85 -7.04
C GLN A 126 0.71 -9.17 -7.45
N ILE A 127 -0.13 -8.81 -6.48
CA ILE A 127 -1.39 -8.09 -6.74
C ILE A 127 -1.08 -6.72 -7.35
N CYS A 128 -0.16 -5.96 -6.76
CA CYS A 128 0.22 -4.64 -7.28
C CYS A 128 0.81 -4.71 -8.70
N ARG A 129 1.58 -5.76 -9.04
CA ARG A 129 2.08 -5.97 -10.41
C ARG A 129 1.01 -6.41 -11.40
N GLY A 130 -0.03 -7.10 -10.92
CA GLY A 130 -1.13 -7.61 -11.73
C GLY A 130 -2.29 -6.64 -11.92
N SER A 131 -2.38 -5.60 -11.08
CA SER A 131 -3.38 -4.53 -11.22
C SER A 131 -3.05 -3.62 -12.40
N SER A 132 -4.08 -3.14 -13.10
CA SER A 132 -3.88 -2.17 -14.17
C SER A 132 -3.39 -0.84 -13.61
N ARG A 133 -2.49 -0.18 -14.36
CA ARG A 133 -2.28 1.26 -14.21
C ARG A 133 -3.60 1.92 -14.57
N ALA A 134 -4.14 2.76 -13.68
CA ALA A 134 -5.48 3.32 -13.85
C ALA A 134 -5.62 3.92 -15.25
N THR A 135 -6.36 3.25 -16.11
CA THR A 135 -6.73 3.76 -17.43
C THR A 135 -8.23 3.50 -17.54
N LEU A 136 -9.02 4.57 -17.49
CA LEU A 136 -10.45 4.54 -17.76
C LEU A 136 -10.69 4.58 -19.28
#